data_AF-A0A443LNA6-F1
#
_entry.id   AF-A0A443LNA6-F1
#
_cell.length_a   1.000
_cell.length_b   1.000
_cell.length_c   1.000
_cell.angle_alpha   90.00
_cell.angle_beta   90.00
_cell.angle_gamma   90.00
#
_symmetry.space_group_name_H-M   'P 1'
#
loop_
_entity.id
_entity.type
_entity.pdbx_description
1 polymer ?
#
loop_
_entity_poly.entity_id
_entity_poly.type
_entity_poly.pdbx_seq_one_letter_code
_entity_poly.pdbx_strand_id
1 'polypeptide(L)'
;MSGFSSNHLLVLDGSSGAFRRSAGDLGEVIALLHGGVRPDPETLSRLCLSLRSVQAFLIEEADEQAGREAVSKAFCEDAALRAAVAALVRPVHVAMPVTEVSDA
;
A
#
# COMPACT_ATOMS: atom_id res chain seq x y z
N MET A 1 37.80 -10.69 -18.50
CA MET A 1 36.43 -10.20 -18.76
C MET A 1 35.52 -10.94 -17.80
N SER A 2 35.15 -10.33 -16.68
CA SER A 2 34.33 -10.96 -15.64
C SER A 2 32.85 -10.75 -15.99
N GLY A 3 32.09 -11.85 -16.10
CA GLY A 3 30.68 -11.85 -16.45
C GLY A 3 29.84 -11.28 -15.31
N PHE A 4 29.03 -10.28 -15.61
CA PHE A 4 27.99 -9.83 -14.71
C PHE A 4 26.94 -10.93 -14.62
N SER A 5 26.79 -11.52 -13.43
CA SER A 5 25.76 -12.50 -13.10
C SER A 5 24.40 -11.80 -13.06
N SER A 6 23.63 -11.96 -14.14
CA SER A 6 22.28 -11.43 -14.32
C SER A 6 21.26 -12.33 -13.62
N ASN A 7 21.20 -12.36 -12.29
CA ASN A 7 20.09 -13.00 -11.55
C ASN A 7 19.95 -12.53 -10.10
N HIS A 8 20.21 -11.26 -9.83
CA HIS A 8 19.62 -10.59 -8.67
C HIS A 8 18.45 -9.77 -9.17
N LEU A 9 17.27 -10.41 -9.28
CA LEU A 9 16.02 -9.68 -9.08
C LEU A 9 16.17 -9.03 -7.70
N LEU A 10 16.52 -7.73 -7.68
CA LEU A 10 16.37 -6.91 -6.50
C LEU A 10 14.89 -7.01 -6.16
N VAL A 11 14.55 -7.90 -5.23
CA VAL A 11 13.21 -7.97 -4.66
C VAL A 11 13.06 -6.67 -3.89
N LEU A 12 12.47 -5.69 -4.56
CA LEU A 12 12.16 -4.40 -3.96
C LEU A 12 11.03 -4.66 -2.97
N ASP A 13 11.22 -4.17 -1.75
CA ASP A 13 10.19 -4.21 -0.72
C ASP A 13 9.03 -3.31 -1.16
N GLY A 14 7.93 -3.94 -1.60
CA GLY A 14 6.67 -3.32 -1.99
C GLY A 14 5.73 -3.05 -0.82
N SER A 15 6.23 -3.04 0.43
CA SER A 15 5.41 -2.70 1.59
C SER A 15 5.13 -1.20 1.70
N SER A 16 4.02 -0.85 2.35
CA SER A 16 3.69 0.55 2.70
C SER A 16 4.73 1.23 3.61
N GLY A 17 5.52 0.44 4.35
CA GLY A 17 6.62 0.92 5.19
C GLY A 17 7.87 1.27 4.37
N ALA A 18 8.16 0.52 3.31
CA ALA A 18 9.19 0.87 2.34
C ALA A 18 8.79 2.11 1.53
N PHE A 19 7.54 2.16 1.04
CA PHE A 19 7.01 3.32 0.33
C PHE A 19 7.16 4.63 1.12
N ARG A 20 6.76 4.65 2.41
CA ARG A 20 6.84 5.86 3.24
C ARG A 20 8.28 6.36 3.43
N ARG A 21 9.23 5.44 3.61
CA ARG A 21 10.66 5.79 3.69
C ARG A 21 11.15 6.36 2.35
N SER A 22 10.85 5.67 1.26
CA SER A 22 11.22 6.09 -0.09
C SER A 22 10.60 7.43 -0.50
N ALA A 23 9.37 7.73 -0.08
CA ALA A 23 8.72 9.03 -0.28
C ALA A 23 9.40 10.14 0.53
N GLY A 24 9.91 9.82 1.73
CA GLY A 24 10.73 10.73 2.53
C GLY A 24 12.00 11.15 1.81
N ASP A 25 12.75 10.18 1.26
CA ASP A 25 13.98 10.45 0.48
C ASP A 25 13.69 11.34 -0.74
N LEU A 26 12.55 11.13 -1.39
CA LEU A 26 12.09 11.92 -2.53
C LEU A 26 11.79 13.37 -2.12
N GLY A 27 11.13 13.55 -0.97
CA GLY A 27 10.87 14.86 -0.38
C GLY A 27 12.14 15.62 0.00
N GLU A 28 13.15 14.92 0.53
CA GLU A 28 14.46 15.49 0.83
C GLU A 28 15.14 16.06 -0.42
N VAL A 29 15.15 15.31 -1.52
CA VAL A 29 15.75 15.80 -2.77
C VAL A 29 14.98 16.97 -3.37
N ILE A 30 13.65 16.95 -3.31
CA ILE A 30 12.83 18.09 -3.75
C ILE A 30 13.17 19.34 -2.93
N ALA A 31 13.33 19.20 -1.61
CA ALA A 31 13.70 20.31 -0.74
C ALA A 31 15.10 20.86 -1.06
N LEU A 32 16.09 19.99 -1.30
CA LEU A 32 17.44 20.38 -1.70
C LEU A 32 17.42 21.18 -3.02
N LEU A 33 16.72 20.66 -4.03
CA LEU A 33 16.59 21.31 -5.33
C LEU A 33 15.84 22.65 -5.24
N HIS A 34 14.78 22.73 -4.43
CA HIS A 34 14.05 23.97 -4.20
C HIS A 34 14.91 25.03 -3.49
N GLY A 35 15.81 24.61 -2.58
CA GLY A 35 16.81 25.47 -1.95
C GLY A 35 17.97 25.88 -2.86
N GLY A 36 17.98 25.46 -4.14
CA GLY A 36 19.07 25.71 -5.08
C GLY A 36 20.34 24.92 -4.78
N VAL A 37 20.27 23.93 -3.88
CA VAL A 37 21.38 23.06 -3.52
C VAL A 37 21.38 21.87 -4.46
N ARG A 38 22.54 21.61 -5.09
CA ARG A 38 22.71 20.40 -5.90
C ARG A 38 22.88 19.20 -4.96
N PRO A 39 22.03 18.17 -5.03
CA PRO A 39 22.21 16.96 -4.25
C PRO A 39 23.51 16.27 -4.62
N ASP A 40 24.18 15.69 -3.62
CA ASP A 40 25.42 14.96 -3.83
C ASP A 40 25.17 13.61 -4.52
N PRO A 41 26.22 12.95 -5.07
CA PRO A 41 26.07 11.69 -5.79
C PRO A 41 25.45 10.57 -4.93
N GLU A 42 25.72 10.56 -3.62
CA GLU A 42 25.17 9.59 -2.68
C GLU A 42 23.65 9.76 -2.54
N THR A 43 23.18 10.99 -2.34
CA THR A 43 21.76 11.34 -2.27
C THR A 43 21.03 10.98 -3.55
N LEU A 44 21.63 11.22 -4.72
CA LEU A 44 21.07 10.81 -6.01
C LEU A 44 20.98 9.28 -6.15
N SER A 45 21.98 8.55 -5.67
CA SER A 45 21.95 7.08 -5.69
C SER A 45 20.85 6.50 -4.80
N ARG A 46 20.67 7.08 -3.60
CA ARG A 46 19.58 6.75 -2.67
C ARG A 46 18.23 7.05 -3.32
N LEU A 47 18.07 8.24 -3.90
CA LEU A 47 16.85 8.62 -4.62
C LEU A 47 16.49 7.63 -5.73
N CYS A 48 17.47 7.17 -6.53
CA CYS A 48 17.23 6.19 -7.59
C CYS A 48 16.67 4.86 -7.05
N LEU A 49 17.15 4.41 -5.89
CA LEU A 49 16.62 3.21 -5.22
C LEU A 49 15.22 3.46 -4.66
N SER A 50 15.00 4.61 -4.03
CA SER A 50 13.72 5.02 -3.46
C SER A 50 12.64 5.17 -4.54
N LEU A 51 12.98 5.74 -5.70
CA LEU A 51 12.09 5.81 -6.87
C LEU A 51 11.69 4.43 -7.39
N ARG A 52 12.63 3.49 -7.46
CA ARG A 52 12.33 2.10 -7.86
C ARG A 52 11.42 1.40 -6.84
N SER A 53 11.65 1.61 -5.55
CA SER A 53 10.78 1.07 -4.49
C SER A 53 9.37 1.66 -4.56
N VAL A 54 9.24 2.97 -4.77
CA VAL A 54 7.94 3.63 -5.00
C VAL A 54 7.24 3.07 -6.23
N GLN A 55 7.97 2.90 -7.34
CA GLN A 55 7.42 2.31 -8.55
C GLN A 55 6.91 0.89 -8.31
N ALA A 56 7.66 0.05 -7.60
CA ALA A 56 7.26 -1.31 -7.29
C ALA A 56 5.97 -1.34 -6.43
N PHE A 57 5.91 -0.51 -5.38
CA PHE A 57 4.72 -0.35 -4.55
C PHE A 57 3.49 0.07 -5.36
N LEU A 58 3.64 1.05 -6.25
CA LEU A 58 2.53 1.56 -7.06
C LEU A 58 1.98 0.53 -8.05
N ILE A 59 2.85 -0.34 -8.60
CA ILE A 59 2.43 -1.43 -9.49
C ILE A 59 1.63 -2.47 -8.69
N GLU A 60 2.14 -2.88 -7.53
CA GLU A 60 1.48 -3.86 -6.67
C GLU A 60 0.11 -3.35 -6.20
N GLU A 61 0.01 -2.10 -5.75
CA GLU A 61 -1.26 -1.48 -5.37
C GLU A 61 -2.23 -1.34 -6.54
N ALA A 62 -1.74 -1.05 -7.75
CA ALA A 62 -2.59 -0.98 -8.94
C ALA A 62 -3.19 -2.35 -9.30
N ASP A 63 -2.38 -3.41 -9.21
CA ASP A 63 -2.84 -4.79 -9.44
C ASP A 63 -3.85 -5.22 -8.36
N GLU A 64 -3.58 -4.92 -7.09
CA GLU A 64 -4.53 -5.20 -6.01
C GLU A 64 -5.84 -4.43 -6.18
N GLN A 65 -5.76 -3.14 -6.56
CA GLN A 65 -6.93 -2.31 -6.78
C GLN A 65 -7.77 -2.82 -7.95
N ALA A 66 -7.14 -3.23 -9.06
CA ALA A 66 -7.83 -3.87 -10.17
C ALA A 66 -8.51 -5.18 -9.75
N GLY A 67 -7.87 -5.96 -8.88
CA GLY A 67 -8.46 -7.15 -8.26
C GLY A 67 -9.70 -6.83 -7.42
N ARG A 68 -9.61 -5.79 -6.57
CA ARG A 68 -10.76 -5.31 -5.75
C ARG A 68 -11.91 -4.84 -6.63
N GLU A 69 -11.64 -4.13 -7.71
CA GLU A 69 -12.64 -3.67 -8.66
C GLU A 69 -13.30 -4.83 -9.41
N ALA A 70 -12.53 -5.83 -9.82
CA ALA A 70 -13.06 -7.05 -10.44
C ALA A 70 -13.98 -7.81 -9.49
N VAL A 71 -13.60 -7.98 -8.23
CA VAL A 71 -14.44 -8.60 -7.19
C VAL A 71 -15.69 -7.77 -6.93
N SER A 72 -15.56 -6.45 -6.81
CA SER A 72 -16.70 -5.56 -6.61
C SER A 72 -17.68 -5.63 -7.77
N LYS A 73 -17.19 -5.70 -9.00
CA LYS A 73 -18.02 -5.83 -10.20
C LYS A 73 -18.73 -7.18 -10.22
N ALA A 74 -18.01 -8.27 -9.96
CA ALA A 74 -18.59 -9.61 -9.84
C ALA A 74 -19.66 -9.67 -8.74
N PHE A 75 -19.43 -9.02 -7.60
CA PHE A 75 -20.41 -8.91 -6.52
C PHE A 75 -21.68 -8.13 -6.95
N CYS A 76 -21.53 -7.03 -7.67
CA CYS A 76 -22.69 -6.28 -8.16
C CYS A 76 -23.52 -7.10 -9.17
N GLU A 77 -22.85 -7.85 -10.05
CA GLU A 77 -23.48 -8.59 -11.15
C GLU A 77 -24.04 -9.95 -10.71
N ASP A 78 -23.47 -10.60 -9.69
CA ASP A 78 -23.86 -11.95 -9.24
C ASP A 78 -24.79 -11.93 -8.02
N ALA A 79 -26.06 -12.28 -8.25
CA ALA A 79 -27.08 -12.37 -7.21
C ALA A 79 -26.84 -13.51 -6.20
N ALA A 80 -26.21 -14.61 -6.61
CA ALA A 80 -25.89 -15.73 -5.74
C ALA A 80 -24.71 -15.39 -4.81
N LEU A 81 -23.70 -14.70 -5.33
CA LEU A 81 -22.57 -14.20 -4.52
C LEU A 81 -23.05 -13.19 -3.46
N ARG A 82 -23.98 -12.29 -3.81
CA ARG A 82 -24.62 -11.37 -2.85
C ARG A 82 -25.39 -12.10 -1.77
N ALA A 83 -26.19 -13.10 -2.15
CA ALA A 83 -26.96 -13.89 -1.19
C ALA A 83 -26.04 -14.68 -0.24
N ALA A 84 -24.92 -15.23 -0.74
CA ALA A 84 -23.94 -15.94 0.06
C ALA A 84 -23.22 -15.03 1.08
N VAL A 85 -22.78 -13.83 0.66
CA VAL A 85 -22.17 -12.85 1.58
C VAL A 85 -23.18 -12.36 2.62
N ALA A 86 -24.42 -12.08 2.22
CA ALA A 86 -25.48 -11.69 3.15
C ALA A 86 -25.79 -12.79 4.19
N ALA A 87 -25.67 -14.07 3.81
CA ALA A 87 -25.82 -15.19 4.73
C ALA A 87 -24.64 -15.35 5.71
N LEU A 88 -23.43 -14.94 5.30
CA LEU A 88 -22.20 -14.94 6.12
C LEU A 88 -22.17 -13.78 7.12
N VAL A 89 -22.67 -12.60 6.74
CA VAL A 89 -22.79 -11.43 7.62
C VAL A 89 -24.07 -11.57 8.46
N ARG A 90 -24.11 -12.54 9.38
CA ARG A 90 -25.14 -12.54 10.43
C ARG A 90 -24.83 -11.40 11.39
N PRO A 91 -25.75 -10.45 11.62
CA PRO A 91 -25.52 -9.39 12.59
C PRO A 91 -25.36 -10.01 13.98
N VAL A 92 -24.21 -9.80 14.61
CA VAL A 92 -24.02 -10.10 16.03
C VAL A 92 -24.86 -9.07 16.79
N HIS A 93 -26.04 -9.47 17.26
CA HIS A 93 -26.80 -8.68 18.22
C HIS A 93 -26.09 -8.74 19.56
N VAL A 94 -25.24 -7.76 19.83
CA VAL A 94 -24.72 -7.52 21.17
C VAL A 94 -25.84 -6.85 21.95
N ALA A 95 -26.61 -7.64 22.70
CA ALA A 95 -27.48 -7.11 23.73
C ALA A 95 -26.59 -6.57 24.85
N MET A 96 -26.31 -5.26 24.84
CA MET A 96 -25.71 -4.61 26.01
C MET A 96 -26.79 -4.47 27.09
N PRO A 97 -26.65 -5.12 28.26
CA PRO A 97 -27.52 -4.82 29.38
C PRO A 97 -27.19 -3.40 29.87
N VAL A 98 -28.09 -2.46 29.63
CA VAL A 98 -28.05 -1.16 30.28
C VAL A 98 -28.50 -1.39 31.72
N THR A 99 -27.54 -1.52 32.64
CA THR A 99 -27.82 -1.41 34.07
C THR A 99 -28.20 0.04 34.36
N GLU A 100 -29.50 0.29 34.55
CA GLU A 100 -29.97 1.55 35.13
C GLU A 100 -29.39 1.67 36.55
N VAL A 101 -28.47 2.62 36.72
CA VAL A 101 -27.98 3.01 38.03
C VAL A 101 -29.09 3.83 38.68
N SER A 102 -29.84 3.19 39.58
CA SER A 102 -30.78 3.86 40.47
C SER A 102 -29.99 4.52 41.60
N ASP A 103 -29.77 5.83 41.51
CA ASP A 103 -29.28 6.63 42.64
C ASP A 103 -30.37 6.70 43.71
N ALA A 104 -30.04 6.27 44.93
CA ALA A 104 -30.84 6.41 46.14
C ALA A 104 -29.96 6.97 47.26
#